data_AF-M1ANU2-F1
#
_entry.id   AF-M1ANU2-F1
#
_cell.length_a   1.000
_cell.length_b   1.000
_cell.length_c   1.000
_cell.angle_alpha   90.00
_cell.angle_beta   90.00
_cell.angle_gamma   90.00
#
_symmetry.space_group_name_H-M   'P 1'
#
loop_
_entity.id
_entity.type
_entity.pdbx_description
1 polymer ?
#
loop_
_entity_poly.entity_id
_entity_poly.type
_entity_poly.pdbx_seq_one_letter_code
_entity_poly.pdbx_strand_id
1 'polypeptide(L)'
;MGRSCNLLFALVVFILLHTSFSTVPNISTDEAALLAFKSHISFSPNNILATNWSSSTPVCTWIGITCSSRHHRVTAFDISSMQLHGTIPPHLGNLHFLKFKK
;
A
#
# COMPACT_ATOMS: atom_id res chain seq x y z
N MET A 1 27.41 -41.83 -12.66
CA MET A 1 27.08 -40.41 -12.88
C MET A 1 25.57 -40.07 -12.83
N GLY A 2 24.67 -40.93 -12.31
CA GLY A 2 23.21 -40.69 -12.42
C GLY A 2 22.47 -40.25 -11.15
N ARG A 3 22.99 -40.58 -9.95
CA ARG A 3 22.28 -40.34 -8.68
C ARG A 3 22.45 -38.90 -8.17
N SER A 4 23.62 -38.29 -8.37
CA SER A 4 23.87 -36.90 -8.03
C SER A 4 23.07 -35.90 -8.88
N CYS A 5 22.78 -36.24 -10.15
CA CYS A 5 22.01 -35.37 -11.04
C CYS A 5 20.54 -35.27 -10.61
N ASN A 6 19.94 -36.39 -10.19
CA ASN A 6 18.57 -36.43 -9.67
C ASN A 6 18.40 -35.69 -8.34
N LEU A 7 19.41 -35.74 -7.47
CA LEU A 7 19.40 -35.01 -6.19
C LEU A 7 19.49 -33.49 -6.41
N LEU A 8 20.33 -33.05 -7.36
CA LEU A 8 20.42 -31.63 -7.74
C LEU A 8 19.10 -31.14 -8.35
N PHE A 9 18.45 -31.95 -9.19
CA PHE A 9 17.16 -31.60 -9.79
C PHE A 9 16.06 -31.47 -8.74
N ALA A 10 15.98 -32.41 -7.78
CA ALA A 10 15.03 -32.35 -6.67
C ALA A 10 15.24 -31.13 -5.76
N LEU A 11 16.50 -30.77 -5.47
CA LEU A 11 16.84 -29.57 -4.71
C LEU A 11 16.40 -28.28 -5.42
N VAL A 12 16.61 -28.18 -6.73
CA VAL A 12 16.18 -27.01 -7.52
C VAL A 12 14.66 -26.87 -7.51
N VAL A 13 13.92 -27.97 -7.71
CA VAL A 13 12.46 -27.97 -7.65
C VAL A 13 11.94 -27.56 -6.27
N PHE A 14 12.57 -28.06 -5.20
CA PHE A 14 12.22 -27.72 -3.83
C PHE A 14 12.47 -26.23 -3.51
N ILE A 15 13.59 -25.67 -4.00
CA ILE A 15 13.89 -24.23 -3.86
C ILE A 15 12.85 -23.40 -4.61
N LEU A 16 12.49 -23.77 -5.85
CA LEU A 16 11.48 -23.06 -6.65
C LEU A 16 10.08 -23.12 -6.05
N LEU A 17 9.73 -24.21 -5.34
CA LEU A 17 8.48 -24.34 -4.59
C LEU A 17 8.45 -23.49 -3.31
N HIS A 18 9.61 -23.19 -2.74
CA HIS A 18 9.76 -22.47 -1.46
C HIS A 18 10.16 -21.00 -1.62
N THR A 19 10.42 -20.51 -2.83
CA THR A 19 10.59 -19.08 -3.08
C THR A 19 9.26 -18.37 -2.85
N SER A 20 9.05 -17.94 -1.62
CA SER A 20 8.00 -16.99 -1.28
C SER A 20 8.30 -15.71 -2.04
N PHE A 21 7.41 -15.30 -2.94
CA PHE A 21 7.49 -14.00 -3.59
C PHE A 21 7.29 -12.94 -2.50
N SER A 22 8.37 -12.50 -1.86
CA SER A 22 8.33 -11.35 -0.98
C SER A 22 8.14 -10.13 -1.87
N THR A 23 6.89 -9.75 -2.08
CA THR A 23 6.55 -8.48 -2.72
C THR A 23 7.17 -7.39 -1.86
N VAL A 24 8.25 -6.78 -2.34
CA VAL A 24 8.81 -5.59 -1.72
C VAL A 24 7.65 -4.59 -1.63
N PRO A 25 7.28 -4.12 -0.43
CA PRO A 25 6.21 -3.17 -0.31
C PRO A 25 6.55 -1.93 -1.17
N ASN A 26 5.80 -1.72 -2.26
CA ASN A 26 5.94 -0.57 -3.17
C ASN A 26 4.90 0.52 -2.85
N ILE A 27 5.24 1.81 -2.95
CA ILE A 27 4.31 2.93 -2.75
C ILE A 27 3.04 2.81 -3.61
N SER A 28 3.09 2.11 -4.75
CA SER A 28 1.92 1.81 -5.59
C SER A 28 0.83 1.03 -4.87
N THR A 29 1.18 0.13 -3.94
CA THR A 29 0.15 -0.55 -3.11
C THR A 29 -0.52 0.42 -2.15
N ASP A 30 0.24 1.41 -1.66
CA ASP A 30 -0.30 2.45 -0.78
C ASP A 30 -1.23 3.38 -1.57
N GLU A 31 -0.82 3.77 -2.77
CA GLU A 31 -1.64 4.56 -3.70
C GLU A 31 -2.99 3.89 -3.97
N ALA A 32 -2.98 2.60 -4.35
CA ALA A 32 -4.20 1.85 -4.64
C ALA A 32 -5.14 1.78 -3.43
N ALA A 33 -4.59 1.55 -2.23
CA ALA A 33 -5.37 1.52 -1.00
C ALA A 33 -6.00 2.88 -0.67
N LEU A 34 -5.27 3.98 -0.87
CA LEU A 34 -5.75 5.33 -0.66
C LEU A 34 -6.79 5.77 -1.71
N LEU A 35 -6.62 5.38 -2.98
CA LEU A 35 -7.62 5.63 -4.02
C LEU A 35 -8.90 4.83 -3.76
N ALA A 36 -8.79 3.59 -3.26
CA ALA A 36 -9.94 2.81 -2.79
C ALA A 36 -10.60 3.48 -1.58
N PHE A 37 -9.85 4.05 -0.65
CA PHE A 37 -10.41 4.87 0.41
C PHE A 37 -11.19 6.07 -0.14
N LYS A 38 -10.59 6.81 -1.09
CA LYS A 38 -11.23 7.96 -1.74
C LYS A 38 -12.58 7.62 -2.38
N SER A 39 -12.72 6.45 -3.02
CA SER A 39 -14.00 6.04 -3.63
C SER A 39 -15.10 5.69 -2.62
N HIS A 40 -14.74 5.39 -1.37
CA HIS A 40 -15.67 5.13 -0.27
C HIS A 40 -16.09 6.40 0.49
N ILE A 41 -15.57 7.57 0.11
CA ILE A 41 -15.97 8.87 0.65
C ILE A 41 -17.15 9.43 -0.15
N SER A 42 -18.30 9.52 0.50
CA SER A 42 -19.55 10.03 -0.09
C SER A 42 -19.62 11.56 -0.06
N PHE A 43 -18.95 12.21 0.89
CA PHE A 43 -18.90 13.67 0.98
C PHE A 43 -17.53 14.15 1.43
N SER A 44 -17.03 15.18 0.74
CA SER A 44 -15.77 15.86 1.03
C SER A 44 -15.99 17.36 0.83
N PRO A 45 -15.83 18.21 1.85
CA PRO A 45 -15.91 19.67 1.70
C PRO A 45 -14.99 20.15 0.57
N ASN A 46 -15.50 21.05 -0.28
CA ASN A 46 -14.79 21.62 -1.43
C ASN A 46 -14.16 20.58 -2.39
N ASN A 47 -14.60 19.32 -2.33
CA ASN A 47 -14.01 18.21 -3.07
C ASN A 47 -12.49 18.08 -2.86
N ILE A 48 -11.99 18.39 -1.65
CA ILE A 48 -10.55 18.44 -1.35
C ILE A 48 -9.81 17.14 -1.69
N LEU A 49 -10.42 15.97 -1.43
CA LEU A 49 -9.82 14.69 -1.83
C LEU A 49 -9.87 14.46 -3.34
N ALA A 50 -10.89 14.97 -4.03
CA ALA A 50 -11.02 14.82 -5.47
C ALA A 50 -9.91 15.58 -6.21
N THR A 51 -9.61 16.80 -5.76
CA THR A 51 -8.64 17.70 -6.39
C THR A 51 -7.19 17.40 -5.99
N ASN A 52 -6.97 16.93 -4.76
CA ASN A 52 -5.62 16.75 -4.24
C ASN A 52 -5.07 15.33 -4.44
N TRP A 53 -5.90 14.30 -4.25
CA TRP A 53 -5.47 12.91 -4.39
C TRP A 53 -5.63 12.47 -5.84
N SER A 54 -4.54 12.47 -6.59
CA SER A 54 -4.51 12.13 -8.01
C SER A 54 -3.37 11.19 -8.32
N SER A 55 -3.60 10.20 -9.19
CA SER A 55 -2.55 9.31 -9.70
C SER A 55 -1.48 10.05 -10.52
N SER A 56 -1.71 11.31 -10.86
CA SER A 56 -0.74 12.19 -11.53
C SER A 56 0.24 12.86 -10.57
N THR A 57 -0.01 12.83 -9.26
CA THR A 57 0.86 13.46 -8.24
C THR A 57 1.39 12.41 -7.26
N PRO A 58 2.62 12.59 -6.72
CA PRO A 58 3.16 11.62 -5.78
C PRO A 58 2.31 11.51 -4.51
N VAL A 59 2.02 10.29 -4.06
CA VAL A 59 1.22 9.99 -2.85
C VAL A 59 1.69 10.80 -1.62
N CYS A 60 2.99 10.95 -1.45
CA CYS A 60 3.58 11.65 -0.29
C CYS A 60 3.35 13.17 -0.30
N THR A 61 2.82 13.73 -1.39
CA THR A 61 2.42 15.14 -1.50
C THR A 61 0.93 15.35 -1.26
N TRP A 62 0.17 14.26 -1.11
CA TRP A 62 -1.25 14.35 -0.85
C TRP A 62 -1.53 14.88 0.55
N ILE A 63 -2.58 15.68 0.67
CA ILE A 63 -3.02 16.27 1.91
C ILE A 63 -3.40 15.17 2.90
N GLY A 64 -2.93 15.31 4.14
CA GLY A 64 -3.14 14.34 5.20
C GLY A 64 -2.25 13.10 5.12
N ILE A 65 -1.42 12.94 4.09
CA ILE A 65 -0.52 11.78 3.95
C ILE A 65 0.88 12.12 4.44
N THR A 66 1.45 11.24 5.26
CA THR A 66 2.87 11.32 5.67
C THR A 66 3.60 10.05 5.27
N CYS A 67 4.67 10.19 4.50
CA CYS A 67 5.53 9.09 4.11
C CYS A 67 6.80 8.98 4.98
N SER A 68 7.29 7.76 5.16
CA SER A 68 8.62 7.48 5.69
C SER A 68 9.70 7.92 4.69
N SER A 69 10.70 8.68 5.15
CA SER A 69 11.88 9.02 4.34
C SER A 69 12.77 7.81 4.02
N ARG A 70 12.75 6.76 4.86
CA ARG A 70 13.60 5.57 4.68
C ARG A 70 13.05 4.60 3.66
N HIS A 71 11.74 4.40 3.66
CA HIS A 71 11.09 3.35 2.88
C HIS A 71 10.17 3.89 1.78
N HIS A 72 9.92 5.20 1.72
CA HIS A 72 8.95 5.81 0.80
C HIS A 72 7.59 5.10 0.87
N ARG A 73 7.12 4.88 2.12
CA ARG A 73 5.86 4.22 2.44
C ARG A 73 4.97 5.13 3.25
N VAL A 74 3.66 5.01 3.09
CA VAL A 74 2.69 5.75 3.90
C VAL A 74 2.77 5.28 5.35
N THR A 75 3.04 6.21 6.25
CA THR A 75 3.21 5.96 7.69
C THR A 75 2.16 6.66 8.55
N ALA A 76 1.54 7.71 8.04
CA ALA A 76 0.38 8.32 8.68
C ALA A 76 -0.57 8.84 7.61
N PHE A 77 -1.85 8.82 7.98
CA PHE A 77 -2.96 9.34 7.21
C PHE A 77 -3.87 10.06 8.20
N ASP A 78 -3.89 11.39 8.14
CA ASP A 78 -4.65 12.26 9.03
C ASP A 78 -5.71 13.02 8.24
N ILE A 79 -6.97 12.67 8.51
CA ILE A 79 -8.18 13.28 7.91
C ILE A 79 -9.11 13.85 8.96
N SER A 80 -8.65 13.92 10.21
CA SER A 80 -9.47 14.37 11.35
C SER A 80 -10.06 15.77 11.13
N SER A 81 -9.33 16.64 10.43
CA SER A 81 -9.73 18.02 10.13
C SER A 81 -10.47 18.22 8.80
N MET A 82 -10.80 17.15 8.07
CA MET A 82 -11.33 17.25 6.70
C MET A 82 -12.86 17.08 6.59
N GLN A 83 -13.56 16.84 7.71
CA GLN A 83 -15.03 16.64 7.78
C GLN A 83 -15.57 15.71 6.69
N LEU A 84 -14.87 14.62 6.43
CA LEU A 84 -15.25 13.62 5.42
C LEU A 84 -16.43 12.78 5.93
N HIS A 85 -17.33 12.42 5.02
CA HIS A 85 -18.40 11.45 5.30
C HIS A 85 -18.27 10.24 4.36
N GLY A 86 -18.32 9.03 4.90
CA GLY A 86 -18.13 7.81 4.13
C GLY A 86 -17.85 6.60 5.00
N THR A 87 -17.27 5.57 4.40
CA THR A 87 -16.89 4.32 5.08
C THR A 87 -15.39 4.07 5.01
N ILE A 88 -14.87 3.31 5.96
CA ILE A 88 -13.47 2.89 5.99
C ILE A 88 -13.39 1.52 5.29
N PRO A 89 -12.85 1.42 4.06
CA PRO A 89 -12.72 0.15 3.38
C PRO A 89 -11.59 -0.69 3.98
N PRO A 90 -11.67 -2.03 3.87
CA PRO A 90 -10.64 -2.94 4.37
C PRO A 90 -9.28 -2.77 3.66
N HIS A 91 -9.27 -2.17 2.46
CA HIS A 91 -8.06 -1.91 1.67
C HIS A 91 -7.03 -1.06 2.43
N LEU A 92 -7.44 -0.23 3.39
CA LEU A 92 -6.50 0.49 4.27
C LEU A 92 -5.62 -0.46 5.09
N GLY A 93 -6.04 -1.71 5.30
CA GLY A 93 -5.22 -2.76 5.91
C GLY A 93 -3.98 -3.13 5.09
N ASN A 94 -3.95 -2.80 3.79
CA ASN A 94 -2.77 -3.00 2.95
C ASN A 94 -1.66 -1.95 3.23
N LEU A 95 -1.96 -0.90 3.98
CA LEU A 95 -0.99 0.10 4.43
C LEU A 95 -0.23 -0.41 5.66
N HIS A 96 0.71 -1.34 5.46
CA HIS A 96 1.40 -2.05 6.56
C HIS A 96 2.21 -1.15 7.51
N PHE A 97 2.57 0.06 7.10
CA PHE A 97 3.36 1.00 7.91
C PHE A 97 2.50 2.09 8.55
N LEU A 98 1.18 2.07 8.32
CA LEU A 98 0.27 3.11 8.78
C LEU A 98 0.14 3.10 10.31
N LYS A 99 0.29 4.28 10.89
CA LYS A 99 0.00 4.55 12.30
C LYS A 99 -1.16 5.51 12.39
N PHE A 100 -2.25 5.08 13.03
CA PHE A 100 -3.35 5.98 13.37
C PHE A 100 -2.90 6.90 14.50
N LYS A 101 -2.85 8.20 14.22
CA LYS A 101 -2.70 9.24 15.25
C LYS A 101 -4.06 9.40 15.91
N LYS A 102 -4.09 9.24 17.23
CA LYS A 102 -5.27 9.39 18.07
C LYS A 102 -5.47 10.85 18.42
#